data_AF-W9S8U9-F1
#
_entry.id   AF-W9S8U9-F1
#
_cell.length_a   1.000
_cell.length_b   1.000
_cell.length_c   1.000
_cell.angle_alpha   90.00
_cell.angle_beta   90.00
_cell.angle_gamma   90.00
#
_symmetry.space_group_name_H-M   'P 1'
#
loop_
_entity.id
_entity.type
_entity.pdbx_description
1 polymer ?
#
loop_
_entity_poly.entity_id
_entity_poly.type
_entity_poly.pdbx_seq_one_letter_code
_entity_poly.pdbx_strand_id
1 'polypeptide(L)'
;MTCDLGLPCETCFAASSFWPRCVRSGPVIPTSQNGVRGLMLDMHEFDDDIWLCHGKCDVATAFQPALMVLKEVQIFLHENPSEIITIMIEDHVESPKGLTKLFDAAGIRNLSFPLSRMPKDGRDWPTVYDMVQKNQRLVVFTSNDDKQASEGIAYQWNYMVENQCKYFIAPL
;
A
#
# COMPACT_ATOMS: atom_id res chain seq x y z
N MET A 1 16.35 2.65 19.07
CA MET A 1 15.02 2.13 18.66
C MET A 1 15.14 0.63 18.59
N THR A 2 14.23 -0.11 19.22
CA THR A 2 14.17 -1.57 19.13
C THR A 2 12.99 -1.88 18.22
N CYS A 3 13.23 -2.52 17.09
CA CYS A 3 12.16 -2.92 16.17
C CYS A 3 11.56 -4.26 16.59
N ASP A 4 10.27 -4.45 16.33
CA ASP A 4 9.58 -5.72 16.61
C ASP A 4 10.17 -6.88 15.80
N LEU A 5 9.88 -8.10 16.24
CA LEU A 5 10.40 -9.31 15.61
C LEU A 5 10.09 -9.33 14.11
N GLY A 6 11.12 -9.47 13.28
CA GLY A 6 10.99 -9.50 11.81
C GLY A 6 11.14 -8.15 11.10
N LEU A 7 11.47 -7.06 11.82
CA LEU A 7 11.71 -5.73 11.25
C LEU A 7 13.18 -5.29 11.43
N PRO A 8 13.97 -5.09 10.36
CA PRO A 8 15.22 -4.33 10.42
C PRO A 8 14.99 -2.82 10.65
N CYS A 9 15.91 -2.19 11.39
CA CYS A 9 15.96 -0.75 11.56
C CYS A 9 16.79 -0.14 10.43
N GLU A 10 16.15 0.60 9.53
CA GLU A 10 16.80 1.37 8.47
C GLU A 10 16.73 2.87 8.79
N THR A 11 17.61 3.68 8.19
CA THR A 11 17.66 5.12 8.47
C THR A 11 17.38 5.94 7.21
N CYS A 12 16.42 6.86 7.30
CA CYS A 12 16.19 7.87 6.27
C CYS A 12 16.71 9.22 6.77
N PHE A 13 17.43 9.95 5.92
CA PHE A 13 17.84 11.32 6.24
C PHE A 13 16.73 12.29 5.83
N ALA A 14 16.02 12.85 6.81
CA ALA A 14 14.94 13.80 6.60
C ALA A 14 15.11 15.00 7.56
N ALA A 15 14.86 16.20 7.04
CA ALA A 15 14.93 17.44 7.82
C ALA A 15 16.26 17.60 8.61
N SER A 16 17.39 17.35 7.95
CA SER A 16 18.75 17.45 8.53
C SER A 16 19.08 16.48 9.67
N SER A 17 18.28 15.42 9.85
CA SER A 17 18.49 14.40 10.88
C SER A 17 18.22 12.99 10.35
N PHE A 18 18.92 11.99 10.90
CA PHE A 18 18.64 10.58 10.63
C PHE A 18 17.45 10.11 11.47
N TRP A 19 16.39 9.67 10.80
CA TRP A 19 15.23 9.07 11.44
C TRP A 19 15.28 7.56 11.25
N PRO A 20 15.42 6.77 12.34
CA PRO A 20 15.29 5.33 12.25
C PRO A 20 13.84 4.96 11.95
N ARG A 21 13.64 4.04 11.01
CA ARG A 21 12.36 3.39 10.70
C ARG A 21 12.53 1.88 10.73
N CYS A 22 11.56 1.20 11.30
CA CYS A 22 11.45 -0.24 11.17
C CYS A 22 10.85 -0.54 9.80
N VAL A 23 11.64 -1.12 8.91
CA VAL A 23 11.24 -1.50 7.54
C VAL A 23 11.15 -3.02 7.48
N ARG A 24 10.41 -3.55 6.51
CA ARG A 24 10.37 -4.99 6.26
C ARG A 24 10.45 -5.30 4.78
N SER A 25 11.45 -6.09 4.41
CA SER A 25 11.71 -6.54 3.04
C SER A 25 11.41 -8.04 2.83
N GLY A 26 10.69 -8.69 3.76
CA GLY A 26 10.43 -10.14 3.72
C GLY A 26 8.97 -10.54 3.99
N PRO A 27 8.53 -11.74 3.54
CA PRO A 27 7.14 -12.19 3.57
C PRO A 27 6.77 -12.80 4.92
N VAL A 28 6.05 -12.07 5.77
CA VAL A 28 5.19 -12.61 6.85
C VAL A 28 4.02 -11.64 6.98
N ILE A 29 2.88 -12.11 7.44
CA ILE A 29 1.63 -11.38 7.65
C ILE A 29 1.90 -9.98 8.26
N PRO A 30 1.77 -8.88 7.48
CA PRO A 30 2.10 -7.55 8.00
C PRO A 30 1.17 -7.11 9.13
N THR A 31 -0.08 -7.55 9.11
CA THR A 31 -1.17 -7.00 9.93
C THR A 31 -1.45 -7.78 11.23
N SER A 32 -1.04 -9.05 11.34
CA SER A 32 -1.53 -9.92 12.43
C SER A 32 -0.69 -9.90 13.72
N GLN A 33 0.53 -9.35 13.72
CA GLN A 33 1.40 -9.41 14.91
C GLN A 33 1.97 -8.08 15.41
N ASN A 34 2.06 -7.04 14.58
CA ASN A 34 2.80 -5.82 14.94
C ASN A 34 1.98 -4.52 14.82
N GLY A 35 0.65 -4.61 14.75
CA GLY A 35 -0.23 -3.43 14.73
C GLY A 35 -0.16 -2.57 13.45
N VAL A 36 0.49 -3.06 12.39
CA VAL A 36 0.60 -2.34 11.11
C VAL A 36 -0.80 -2.17 10.48
N ARG A 37 -1.07 -0.96 9.97
CA ARG A 37 -2.31 -0.60 9.25
C ARG A 37 -2.07 0.06 7.89
N GLY A 38 -0.80 0.17 7.48
CA GLY A 38 -0.38 0.74 6.20
C GLY A 38 0.60 -0.19 5.51
N LEU A 39 0.36 -0.47 4.22
CA LEU A 39 1.22 -1.30 3.38
C LEU A 39 1.70 -0.48 2.19
N MET A 40 2.98 -0.59 1.85
CA MET A 40 3.55 -0.09 0.61
C MET A 40 3.93 -1.31 -0.23
N LEU A 41 3.34 -1.44 -1.41
CA LEU A 41 3.43 -2.64 -2.25
C LEU A 41 3.85 -2.26 -3.66
N ASP A 42 4.96 -2.82 -4.11
CA ASP A 42 5.46 -2.64 -5.47
C ASP A 42 4.88 -3.76 -6.34
N MET A 43 3.93 -3.43 -7.21
CA MET A 43 3.19 -4.41 -8.01
C MET A 43 3.64 -4.37 -9.47
N HIS A 44 4.06 -5.52 -9.97
CA HIS A 44 4.56 -5.71 -11.34
C HIS A 44 3.87 -6.88 -12.00
N GLU A 45 3.77 -6.84 -13.33
CA GLU A 45 3.39 -8.01 -14.12
C GLU A 45 4.58 -8.94 -14.31
N PHE A 46 4.40 -10.21 -13.97
CA PHE A 46 5.41 -11.24 -14.11
C PHE A 46 4.76 -12.63 -14.15
N ASP A 47 5.24 -13.50 -15.04
CA ASP A 47 4.77 -14.88 -15.17
C ASP A 47 3.23 -14.98 -15.31
N ASP A 48 2.66 -14.14 -16.18
CA ASP A 48 1.22 -14.03 -16.46
C ASP A 48 0.32 -13.69 -15.24
N ASP A 49 0.91 -13.19 -14.14
CA ASP A 49 0.21 -12.73 -12.92
C ASP A 49 0.80 -11.40 -12.41
N ILE A 50 0.25 -10.87 -11.32
CA ILE A 50 0.75 -9.67 -10.63
C ILE A 50 1.53 -10.09 -9.39
N TRP A 51 2.80 -9.72 -9.35
CA TRP A 51 3.76 -10.06 -8.31
C TRP A 51 4.23 -8.85 -7.53
N LEU A 52 4.66 -9.12 -6.30
CA LEU A 52 5.41 -8.16 -5.51
C LEU A 52 6.91 -8.27 -5.86
N CYS A 53 7.48 -7.16 -6.33
CA CYS A 53 8.84 -7.08 -6.87
C CYS A 53 9.48 -5.76 -6.46
N HIS A 54 10.77 -5.74 -6.10
CA HIS A 54 11.49 -4.48 -5.85
C HIS A 54 12.50 -4.22 -6.98
N GLY A 55 12.23 -3.21 -7.81
CA GLY A 55 13.00 -2.89 -9.01
C GLY A 55 12.53 -3.69 -10.24
N LYS A 56 13.46 -4.15 -11.08
CA LYS A 56 13.10 -4.98 -12.25
C LYS A 56 12.51 -6.30 -11.75
N CYS A 57 11.31 -6.65 -12.22
CA CYS A 57 10.65 -7.90 -11.85
C CYS A 57 11.15 -9.07 -12.72
N ASP A 58 11.84 -10.02 -12.10
CA ASP A 58 12.30 -11.27 -12.68
C ASP A 58 12.35 -12.37 -11.61
N VAL A 59 12.80 -13.58 -11.98
CA VAL A 59 12.82 -14.74 -11.07
C VAL A 59 13.60 -14.47 -9.77
N ALA A 60 14.60 -13.58 -9.78
CA ALA A 60 15.42 -13.29 -8.61
C ALA A 60 14.81 -12.23 -7.70
N THR A 61 13.96 -11.35 -8.23
CA THR A 61 13.35 -10.22 -7.51
C THR A 61 11.86 -10.40 -7.22
N ALA A 62 11.23 -11.41 -7.83
CA ALA A 62 9.86 -11.82 -7.57
C ALA A 62 9.75 -12.50 -6.20
N PHE A 63 9.10 -11.83 -5.25
CA PHE A 63 8.98 -12.32 -3.88
C PHE A 63 7.79 -13.27 -3.71
N GLN A 64 6.59 -12.83 -4.10
CA GLN A 64 5.36 -13.62 -4.04
C GLN A 64 4.24 -12.98 -4.88
N PRO A 65 3.22 -13.74 -5.31
CA PRO A 65 2.05 -13.20 -5.97
C PRO A 65 1.31 -12.20 -5.07
N ALA A 66 0.91 -11.06 -5.63
CA ALA A 66 0.18 -10.01 -4.89
C ALA A 66 -1.17 -10.52 -4.35
N LEU A 67 -1.80 -11.46 -5.05
CA LEU A 67 -3.06 -12.09 -4.63
C LEU A 67 -2.98 -12.70 -3.23
N MET A 68 -1.85 -13.32 -2.88
CA MET A 68 -1.68 -13.96 -1.57
C MET A 68 -1.71 -12.93 -0.45
N VAL A 69 -0.96 -11.82 -0.61
CA VAL A 69 -0.95 -10.72 0.37
C VAL A 69 -2.32 -10.04 0.48
N LEU A 70 -3.01 -9.84 -0.63
CA LEU A 70 -4.34 -9.23 -0.59
C LEU A 70 -5.40 -10.13 0.04
N LYS A 71 -5.27 -11.47 -0.08
CA LYS A 71 -6.11 -12.41 0.68
C LYS A 71 -5.84 -12.36 2.18
N GLU A 72 -4.60 -12.16 2.60
CA GLU A 72 -4.30 -11.93 4.02
C GLU A 72 -4.95 -10.63 4.54
N VAL A 73 -4.92 -9.56 3.74
CA VAL A 73 -5.64 -8.31 4.06
C VAL A 73 -7.15 -8.56 4.18
N GLN A 74 -7.71 -9.35 3.26
CA GLN A 74 -9.12 -9.75 3.31
C GLN A 74 -9.46 -10.46 4.62
N ILE A 75 -8.67 -11.47 5.00
CA ILE A 75 -8.88 -12.25 6.22
C ILE A 75 -8.78 -11.34 7.44
N PHE A 76 -7.74 -10.50 7.50
CA PHE A 76 -7.55 -9.56 8.59
C PHE A 76 -8.74 -8.61 8.75
N LEU A 77 -9.22 -7.98 7.67
CA LEU A 77 -10.37 -7.08 7.72
C LEU A 77 -11.67 -7.84 8.03
N HIS A 78 -11.79 -9.12 7.66
CA HIS A 78 -12.94 -9.94 8.03
C HIS A 78 -12.95 -10.26 9.53
N GLU A 79 -11.82 -10.68 10.08
CA GLU A 79 -11.67 -11.02 11.51
C GLU A 79 -11.69 -9.80 12.42
N ASN A 80 -11.35 -8.61 11.89
CA ASN A 80 -11.26 -7.37 12.64
C ASN A 80 -12.19 -6.29 12.03
N PRO A 81 -13.51 -6.34 12.32
CA PRO A 81 -14.50 -5.48 11.65
C PRO A 81 -14.34 -3.99 11.95
N SER A 82 -13.67 -3.62 13.05
CA SER A 82 -13.40 -2.24 13.45
C SER A 82 -12.12 -1.66 12.86
N GLU A 83 -11.34 -2.46 12.14
CA GLU A 83 -10.04 -2.06 11.62
C GLU A 83 -10.12 -1.53 10.19
N ILE A 84 -9.14 -0.69 9.84
CA ILE A 84 -8.95 -0.13 8.50
C ILE A 84 -7.51 -0.43 8.04
N ILE A 85 -7.33 -0.75 6.77
CA ILE A 85 -6.03 -0.88 6.12
C ILE A 85 -5.88 0.18 5.03
N THR A 86 -4.70 0.77 4.94
CA THR A 86 -4.27 1.60 3.82
C THR A 86 -3.23 0.85 2.99
N ILE A 87 -3.38 0.84 1.67
CA ILE A 87 -2.42 0.29 0.73
C ILE A 87 -1.96 1.40 -0.22
N MET A 88 -0.65 1.55 -0.37
CA MET A 88 -0.01 2.43 -1.36
C MET A 88 0.71 1.53 -2.36
N ILE A 89 0.39 1.69 -3.64
CA ILE A 89 0.91 0.84 -4.72
C ILE A 89 1.94 1.61 -5.55
N GLU A 90 3.19 1.15 -5.55
CA GLU A 90 4.11 1.45 -6.64
C GLU A 90 3.68 0.59 -7.84
N ASP A 91 3.09 1.21 -8.86
CA ASP A 91 2.20 0.54 -9.80
C ASP A 91 2.84 0.43 -11.19
N HIS A 92 3.33 -0.77 -11.47
CA HIS A 92 3.89 -1.17 -12.75
C HIS A 92 2.98 -2.18 -13.48
N VAL A 93 1.67 -2.14 -13.20
CA VAL A 93 0.66 -3.04 -13.81
C VAL A 93 0.01 -2.38 -15.03
N GLU A 94 0.34 -2.87 -16.23
CA GLU A 94 -0.10 -2.27 -17.50
C GLU A 94 -1.40 -2.89 -18.05
N SER A 95 -1.70 -4.13 -17.67
CA SER A 95 -2.86 -4.88 -18.15
C SER A 95 -4.16 -4.11 -17.90
N PRO A 96 -5.07 -4.08 -18.89
CA PRO A 96 -6.37 -3.48 -18.73
C PRO A 96 -7.13 -4.08 -17.53
N LYS A 97 -7.44 -3.22 -16.56
CA LYS A 97 -8.12 -3.56 -15.30
C LYS A 97 -7.34 -4.55 -14.42
N GLY A 98 -6.02 -4.61 -14.54
CA GLY A 98 -5.17 -5.56 -13.80
C GLY A 98 -5.41 -5.52 -12.29
N LEU A 99 -5.32 -4.32 -11.69
CA LEU A 99 -5.54 -4.14 -10.25
C LEU A 99 -6.99 -4.42 -9.84
N THR A 100 -7.97 -3.99 -10.65
CA THR A 100 -9.39 -4.28 -10.42
C THR A 100 -9.66 -5.77 -10.36
N LYS A 101 -9.18 -6.54 -11.35
CA LYS A 101 -9.32 -8.00 -11.40
C LYS A 101 -8.64 -8.66 -10.20
N LEU A 102 -7.45 -8.20 -9.84
CA LEU A 102 -6.72 -8.68 -8.67
C LEU A 102 -7.51 -8.45 -7.37
N PHE A 103 -8.09 -7.27 -7.19
CA PHE A 103 -8.88 -6.92 -6.01
C PHE A 103 -10.19 -7.69 -5.93
N ASP A 104 -10.82 -7.95 -7.09
CA ASP A 104 -11.99 -8.82 -7.19
C ASP A 104 -11.64 -10.26 -6.81
N ALA A 105 -10.54 -10.80 -7.35
CA ALA A 105 -10.06 -12.15 -7.03
C ALA A 105 -9.67 -12.31 -5.56
N ALA A 106 -9.16 -11.24 -4.92
CA ALA A 106 -8.87 -11.22 -3.50
C ALA A 106 -10.12 -11.03 -2.62
N GLY A 107 -11.26 -10.61 -3.19
CA GLY A 107 -12.51 -10.41 -2.44
C GLY A 107 -12.50 -9.18 -1.53
N ILE A 108 -11.73 -8.14 -1.88
CA ILE A 108 -11.57 -6.92 -1.06
C ILE A 108 -12.21 -5.67 -1.67
N ARG A 109 -12.71 -5.74 -2.91
CA ARG A 109 -13.25 -4.58 -3.62
C ARG A 109 -14.44 -3.94 -2.88
N ASN A 110 -15.28 -4.74 -2.24
CA ASN A 110 -16.43 -4.26 -1.45
C ASN A 110 -16.03 -3.52 -0.15
N LEU A 111 -14.78 -3.64 0.29
CA LEU A 111 -14.25 -2.92 1.46
C LEU A 111 -13.64 -1.56 1.09
N SER A 112 -13.52 -1.25 -0.20
CA SER A 112 -12.79 -0.09 -0.68
C SER A 112 -13.46 1.23 -0.29
N PHE A 113 -12.67 2.17 0.21
CA PHE A 113 -13.10 3.54 0.44
C PHE A 113 -13.21 4.27 -0.92
N PRO A 114 -14.39 4.79 -1.28
CA PRO A 114 -14.65 5.26 -2.63
C PRO A 114 -14.04 6.64 -2.91
N LEU A 115 -13.53 6.84 -4.13
CA LEU A 115 -13.00 8.12 -4.62
C LEU A 115 -13.94 9.31 -4.40
N SER A 116 -15.25 9.09 -4.55
CA SER A 116 -16.27 10.13 -4.38
C SER A 116 -16.33 10.71 -2.96
N ARG A 117 -15.79 9.99 -1.98
CA ARG A 117 -15.74 10.41 -0.57
C ARG A 117 -14.36 10.85 -0.12
N MET A 118 -13.34 10.74 -0.98
CA MET A 118 -12.02 11.25 -0.64
C MET A 118 -12.07 12.77 -0.56
N PRO A 119 -11.48 13.37 0.48
CA PRO A 119 -11.47 14.81 0.63
C PRO A 119 -10.74 15.47 -0.53
N LYS A 120 -11.23 16.65 -0.89
CA LYS A 120 -10.64 17.55 -1.88
C LYS A 120 -10.65 18.96 -1.32
N ASP A 121 -9.75 19.80 -1.81
CA ASP A 121 -9.69 21.23 -1.49
C ASP A 121 -9.50 21.49 0.02
N GLY A 122 -8.66 20.67 0.67
CA GLY A 122 -8.32 20.83 2.08
C GLY A 122 -9.39 20.41 3.08
N ARG A 123 -10.46 19.73 2.63
CA ARG A 123 -11.49 19.18 3.53
C ARG A 123 -10.94 18.02 4.37
N ASP A 124 -11.56 17.81 5.53
CA ASP A 124 -11.21 16.70 6.41
C ASP A 124 -11.59 15.35 5.82
N TRP A 125 -10.78 14.33 6.15
CA TRP A 125 -11.15 12.94 5.94
C TRP A 125 -12.35 12.57 6.84
N PRO A 126 -13.23 11.66 6.39
CA PRO A 126 -14.19 11.04 7.29
C PRO A 126 -13.50 10.38 8.49
N THR A 127 -14.18 10.32 9.62
CA THR A 127 -13.65 9.62 10.79
C THR A 127 -13.53 8.12 10.50
N VAL A 128 -12.57 7.46 11.15
CA VAL A 128 -12.45 5.99 11.14
C VAL A 128 -13.78 5.33 11.54
N TYR A 129 -14.50 5.91 12.50
CA TYR A 129 -15.82 5.43 12.91
C TYR A 129 -16.82 5.43 11.74
N ASP A 130 -16.94 6.54 10.99
CA ASP A 130 -17.83 6.61 9.83
C ASP A 130 -17.43 5.61 8.72
N MET A 131 -16.13 5.46 8.47
CA MET A 131 -15.62 4.50 7.48
C MET A 131 -15.97 3.06 7.86
N VAL A 132 -15.77 2.69 9.12
CA VAL A 132 -16.12 1.37 9.67
C VAL A 132 -17.62 1.11 9.59
N GLN A 133 -18.46 2.07 10.01
CA GLN A 133 -19.92 1.94 9.95
C GLN A 133 -20.45 1.69 8.54
N LYS A 134 -19.74 2.19 7.52
CA LYS A 134 -20.09 1.99 6.10
C LYS A 134 -19.35 0.82 5.44
N ASN A 135 -18.59 0.05 6.22
CA ASN A 135 -17.73 -1.04 5.75
C ASN A 135 -16.73 -0.61 4.65
N GLN A 136 -16.29 0.64 4.68
CA GLN A 136 -15.32 1.24 3.76
C GLN A 136 -13.95 1.26 4.43
N ARG A 137 -13.37 0.08 4.61
CA ARG A 137 -12.24 -0.19 5.50
C ARG A 137 -10.91 -0.45 4.80
N LEU A 138 -10.88 -0.25 3.48
CA LEU A 138 -9.67 -0.36 2.67
C LEU A 138 -9.45 0.94 1.90
N VAL A 139 -8.43 1.71 2.23
CA VAL A 139 -8.03 2.91 1.49
C VAL A 139 -6.88 2.53 0.56
N VAL A 140 -7.01 2.79 -0.74
CA VAL A 140 -5.98 2.39 -1.72
C VAL A 140 -5.55 3.58 -2.55
N PHE A 141 -4.24 3.74 -2.63
CA PHE A 141 -3.56 4.71 -3.48
C PHE A 141 -2.66 3.99 -4.48
N THR A 142 -2.49 4.60 -5.65
CA THR A 142 -1.58 4.15 -6.71
C THR A 142 -0.71 5.31 -7.18
N SER A 143 0.52 5.00 -7.54
CA SER A 143 1.49 5.91 -8.14
C SER A 143 1.25 6.18 -9.62
N ASN A 144 0.36 5.42 -10.28
CA ASN A 144 -0.03 5.60 -11.67
C ASN A 144 -1.32 6.43 -11.78
N ASP A 145 -1.28 7.60 -12.43
CA ASP A 145 -2.39 8.55 -12.49
C ASP A 145 -3.58 8.05 -13.34
N ASP A 146 -3.30 7.27 -14.38
CA ASP A 146 -4.33 6.70 -15.26
C ASP A 146 -5.31 5.80 -14.51
N LYS A 147 -4.88 5.17 -13.41
CA LYS A 147 -5.71 4.25 -12.61
C LYS A 147 -6.86 4.93 -11.89
N GLN A 148 -6.78 6.23 -11.65
CA GLN A 148 -7.90 6.95 -11.06
C GLN A 148 -9.08 7.03 -12.02
N ALA A 149 -8.82 7.36 -13.28
CA ALA A 149 -9.87 7.43 -14.30
C ALA A 149 -10.28 6.03 -14.78
N SER A 150 -9.30 5.14 -14.98
CA SER A 150 -9.54 3.84 -15.58
C SER A 150 -10.05 2.81 -14.58
N GLU A 151 -9.60 2.78 -13.33
CA GLU A 151 -9.93 1.71 -12.36
C GLU A 151 -10.65 2.20 -11.10
N GLY A 152 -10.67 3.52 -10.88
CA GLY A 152 -11.24 4.13 -9.70
C GLY A 152 -10.35 4.02 -8.46
N ILE A 153 -9.03 3.86 -8.65
CA ILE A 153 -8.04 3.79 -7.56
C ILE A 153 -7.37 5.15 -7.42
N ALA A 154 -7.23 5.66 -6.20
CA ALA A 154 -6.81 7.03 -5.98
C ALA A 154 -5.37 7.29 -6.42
N TYR A 155 -5.18 8.27 -7.31
CA TYR A 155 -3.84 8.71 -7.63
C TYR A 155 -3.23 9.39 -6.41
N GLN A 156 -2.13 8.83 -5.91
CA GLN A 156 -1.62 9.17 -4.59
C GLN A 156 -1.34 10.67 -4.44
N TRP A 157 -0.73 11.29 -5.44
CA TRP A 157 -0.29 12.69 -5.40
C TRP A 157 -1.45 13.71 -5.40
N ASN A 158 -2.69 13.27 -5.64
CA ASN A 158 -3.87 14.11 -5.42
C ASN A 158 -4.28 14.23 -3.94
N TYR A 159 -3.80 13.32 -3.08
CA TYR A 159 -4.32 13.15 -1.72
C TYR A 159 -3.23 13.09 -0.64
N MET A 160 -1.97 12.86 -1.00
CA MET A 160 -0.86 12.79 -0.06
C MET A 160 0.31 13.68 -0.49
N VAL A 161 1.10 14.08 0.51
CA VAL A 161 2.35 14.80 0.32
C VAL A 161 3.48 13.89 0.80
N GLU A 162 4.47 13.65 -0.04
CA GLU A 162 5.68 12.95 0.36
C GLU A 162 6.65 13.93 1.04
N ASN A 163 7.17 13.52 2.20
CA ASN A 163 8.27 14.23 2.82
C ASN A 163 9.57 13.81 2.14
N GLN A 164 10.17 14.68 1.34
CA GLN A 164 11.40 14.36 0.58
C GLN A 164 12.55 13.97 1.53
N CYS A 165 12.99 12.71 1.47
CA CYS A 165 14.32 12.32 1.93
C CYS A 165 15.34 12.68 0.83
N LYS A 166 15.94 13.87 0.91
CA LYS A 166 17.05 14.23 0.03
C LYS A 166 18.31 13.50 0.50
N TYR A 167 18.76 12.51 -0.28
CA TYR A 167 20.11 11.98 -0.11
C TYR A 167 21.11 13.08 -0.48
N PHE A 168 21.77 13.67 0.51
CA PHE A 168 22.98 14.44 0.27
C PHE A 168 24.08 13.46 -0.13
N ILE A 169 24.25 13.24 -1.43
CA ILE A 169 25.49 12.66 -1.94
C ILE A 169 26.56 13.73 -1.74
N ALA A 170 27.40 13.57 -0.72
CA ALA A 170 28.59 14.39 -0.60
C ALA A 170 29.43 14.22 -1.87
N PRO A 171 29.82 15.31 -2.57
CA PRO A 171 30.77 15.20 -3.66
C PRO A 171 32.09 14.64 -3.11
N LEU A 172 32.70 13.71 -3.87
CA LEU A 172 34.03 13.14 -3.62
C LEU A 172 35.10 14.24 -3.55
#